data_AF-A0A2G9TYW9-F1
#
_entry.id   AF-A0A2G9TYW9-F1
#
_cell.length_a   1.000
_cell.length_b   1.000
_cell.length_c   1.000
_cell.angle_alpha   90.00
_cell.angle_beta   90.00
_cell.angle_gamma   90.00
#
_symmetry.space_group_name_H-M   'P 1'
#
loop_
_entity.id
_entity.type
_entity.pdbx_description
1 polymer ?
#
loop_
_entity_poly.entity_id
_entity_poly.type
_entity_poly.pdbx_seq_one_letter_code
_entity_poly.pdbx_strand_id
1 'polypeptide(L)'
;MVVLSLPSLRVLHQSPLLPHSVEIEDPICQKMSFSEHGLGIYMASPSEVEKYTICAELAEQAAESLGDLYVACDLPEPPRNNSFLKVSVNFNFCG
;
A
#
# COMPACT_ATOMS: atom_id res chain seq x y z
N MET A 1 8.83 17.34 -1.82
CA MET A 1 9.14 17.17 -3.25
C MET A 1 8.51 18.28 -4.05
N VAL A 2 9.19 18.72 -5.11
CA VAL A 2 8.73 19.77 -6.02
C VAL A 2 8.70 19.20 -7.44
N VAL A 3 7.63 19.48 -8.17
CA VAL A 3 7.46 19.10 -9.58
C VAL A 3 7.51 20.38 -10.41
N LEU A 4 8.38 20.40 -11.42
CA LEU A 4 8.59 21.55 -12.30
C LEU A 4 8.15 21.22 -13.72
N SER A 5 7.52 22.18 -14.40
CA SER A 5 7.23 22.05 -15.82
C SER A 5 8.49 22.22 -16.66
N LEU A 6 8.56 21.51 -17.78
CA LEU A 6 9.60 21.71 -18.78
C LEU A 6 9.04 22.48 -19.99
N PRO A 7 9.84 23.36 -20.63
CA PRO A 7 11.17 23.79 -20.21
C PRO A 7 11.15 24.96 -19.20
N SER A 8 9.97 25.51 -18.88
CA SER A 8 9.83 26.79 -18.17
C SER A 8 10.19 26.78 -16.67
N LEU A 9 10.42 25.60 -16.08
CA LEU A 9 10.72 25.40 -14.66
C LEU A 9 9.66 25.97 -13.71
N ARG A 10 8.42 26.15 -14.18
CA ARG A 10 7.31 26.60 -13.33
C ARG A 10 6.95 25.48 -12.36
N VAL A 11 6.78 25.81 -11.08
CA VAL A 11 6.27 24.86 -10.09
C VAL A 11 4.85 24.44 -10.46
N LEU A 12 4.65 23.14 -10.63
CA LEU A 12 3.35 22.52 -10.89
C LEU A 12 2.75 21.93 -9.61
N HIS A 13 3.59 21.37 -8.75
CA HIS A 13 3.17 20.72 -7.51
C HIS A 13 4.26 20.79 -6.45
N GLN A 14 3.85 20.91 -5.19
CA GLN A 14 4.74 20.86 -4.04
C GLN A 14 4.04 20.13 -2.90
N SER A 15 4.69 19.08 -2.37
CA SER A 15 4.17 18.31 -1.24
C SER A 15 5.26 17.96 -0.23
N PRO A 16 4.93 17.91 1.07
CA PRO A 16 5.79 17.30 2.07
C PRO A 16 5.71 15.78 1.91
N LEU A 17 6.81 15.16 1.46
CA LEU A 17 6.85 13.72 1.18
C LEU A 17 7.21 12.91 2.42
N LEU A 18 7.95 13.50 3.36
CA LEU A 18 8.39 12.85 4.58
C LEU A 18 7.65 13.49 5.78
N PRO A 19 7.03 12.67 6.65
CA PRO A 19 6.14 13.15 7.73
C PRO A 19 6.87 13.87 8.87
N HIS A 20 8.20 13.79 8.92
CA HIS A 20 9.03 14.47 9.91
C HIS A 20 10.07 15.34 9.21
N SER A 21 10.63 16.31 9.94
CA SER A 21 11.73 17.15 9.49
C SER A 21 12.99 16.29 9.33
N VAL A 22 13.02 15.52 8.25
CA VAL A 22 14.16 14.70 7.89
C VAL A 22 15.25 15.66 7.44
N GLU A 23 16.37 15.69 8.16
CA GLU A 23 17.53 16.46 7.75
C GLU A 23 18.00 15.97 6.38
N ILE A 24 18.52 16.87 5.54
CA ILE A 24 18.97 16.52 4.18
C ILE A 24 20.03 15.40 4.21
N GLU A 25 20.76 15.28 5.32
CA GLU A 25 21.79 14.27 5.55
C GLU A 25 21.25 12.92 6.02
N ASP A 26 19.95 12.80 6.32
CA ASP A 26 19.37 11.54 6.75
C ASP A 26 19.53 10.48 5.62
N PRO A 27 19.98 9.26 5.96
CA PRO A 27 20.04 8.14 5.01
C PRO A 27 18.72 7.89 4.27
N ILE A 28 17.57 8.25 4.84
CA ILE A 28 16.24 8.15 4.22
C ILE A 28 16.14 9.08 2.99
N CYS A 29 16.60 10.33 3.12
CA CYS A 29 16.66 11.29 2.02
C CYS A 29 17.61 10.84 0.92
N GLN A 30 18.74 10.22 1.29
CA GLN A 30 19.72 9.72 0.32
C GLN A 30 19.26 8.45 -0.42
N LYS A 31 18.23 7.77 0.07
CA LYS A 31 17.68 6.54 -0.51
C LYS A 31 16.33 6.73 -1.18
N MET A 32 16.07 7.93 -1.71
CA MET A 32 14.93 8.20 -2.59
C MET A 32 15.32 8.01 -4.06
N SER A 33 14.45 7.39 -4.84
CA SER A 33 14.61 7.30 -6.29
C SER A 33 13.29 7.59 -7.02
N PHE A 34 13.43 8.04 -8.27
CA PHE A 34 12.34 8.36 -9.18
C PHE A 34 12.42 7.46 -10.40
N SER A 35 11.26 7.07 -10.90
CA SER A 35 11.08 6.31 -12.12
C SER A 35 10.32 7.15 -13.15
N GLU A 36 10.07 6.57 -14.32
CA GLU A 36 9.21 7.17 -15.32
C GLU A 36 7.78 7.31 -14.80
N HIS A 37 6.99 8.15 -15.46
CA HIS A 37 5.56 8.33 -15.17
C HIS A 37 5.24 8.79 -13.74
N GLY A 38 6.16 9.51 -13.09
CA GLY A 38 5.90 10.14 -11.79
C GLY A 38 5.86 9.16 -10.62
N LEU A 39 6.45 7.98 -10.76
CA LEU A 39 6.59 6.99 -9.70
C LEU A 39 7.90 7.19 -8.94
N GLY A 40 7.92 6.90 -7.64
CA GLY A 40 9.15 6.87 -6.87
C GLY A 40 9.07 5.93 -5.67
N ILE A 41 10.23 5.70 -5.06
CA ILE A 41 10.38 4.93 -3.82
C ILE A 41 11.29 5.65 -2.85
N TYR A 42 11.12 5.39 -1.56
CA TYR A 42 12.08 5.76 -0.52
C TYR A 42 12.12 4.68 0.56
N MET A 43 13.19 4.68 1.35
CA MET A 43 13.31 3.82 2.53
C MET A 43 12.63 4.50 3.72
N ALA A 44 11.45 4.01 4.15
CA ALA A 44 10.78 4.52 5.35
C ALA A 44 11.53 4.11 6.64
N SER A 45 12.22 2.96 6.58
CA SER A 45 13.12 2.46 7.62
C SER A 45 14.26 1.66 6.99
N PRO A 46 15.27 1.18 7.74
CA PRO A 46 16.33 0.32 7.19
C PRO A 46 15.84 -0.98 6.53
N SER A 47 14.61 -1.42 6.83
CA SER A 47 14.02 -2.66 6.32
C SER A 47 12.69 -2.46 5.57
N GLU A 48 12.25 -1.22 5.39
CA GLU A 48 10.94 -0.89 4.81
C GLU A 48 11.08 0.10 3.66
N VAL A 49 10.49 -0.24 2.52
CA VAL A 49 10.43 0.59 1.32
C VAL A 49 8.98 1.03 1.12
N GLU A 50 8.77 2.32 0.97
CA GLU A 50 7.47 2.89 0.58
C GLU A 50 7.53 3.39 -0.86
N LYS A 51 6.42 3.21 -1.56
CA LYS A 51 6.22 3.61 -2.94
C LYS A 51 5.24 4.78 -2.98
N TYR A 52 5.55 5.79 -3.77
CA TYR A 52 4.67 6.95 -3.98
C TYR A 52 4.52 7.27 -5.46
N THR A 53 3.46 8.00 -5.81
CA THR A 53 3.18 8.44 -7.17
C THR A 53 2.63 9.86 -7.18
N ILE A 54 3.01 10.65 -8.20
CA ILE A 54 2.36 11.92 -8.56
C ILE A 54 1.48 11.81 -9.81
N CYS A 55 1.41 10.62 -10.41
CA CYS A 55 0.50 10.34 -11.52
C CYS A 55 -0.88 9.96 -10.96
N ALA A 56 -1.91 10.71 -11.37
CA ALA A 56 -3.28 10.51 -10.93
C ALA A 56 -3.82 9.12 -11.34
N GLU A 57 -3.57 8.70 -12.58
CA GLU A 57 -3.99 7.38 -13.08
C GLU A 57 -3.39 6.24 -12.24
N LEU A 58 -2.11 6.34 -11.87
CA LEU A 58 -1.46 5.35 -11.03
C LEU A 58 -1.94 5.41 -9.57
N ALA A 59 -2.33 6.59 -9.08
CA ALA A 59 -2.87 6.76 -7.73
C ALA A 59 -4.24 6.08 -7.57
N GLU A 60 -5.09 6.17 -8.59
CA GLU A 60 -6.39 5.49 -8.62
C GLU A 60 -6.20 3.96 -8.55
N GLN A 61 -5.29 3.41 -9.36
CA GLN A 61 -4.96 1.98 -9.33
C GLN A 61 -4.39 1.51 -7.99
N ALA A 62 -3.55 2.35 -7.36
CA ALA A 62 -2.97 2.03 -6.07
C ALA A 62 -4.03 1.98 -4.95
N ALA A 63 -5.04 2.84 -5.01
CA ALA A 63 -6.15 2.84 -4.05
C ALA A 63 -6.99 1.57 -4.15
N GLU A 64 -7.22 1.05 -5.36
CA GLU A 64 -7.91 -0.23 -5.58
C GLU A 64 -7.12 -1.44 -5.07
N SER A 65 -5.79 -1.31 -4.98
CA SER A 65 -4.90 -2.39 -4.52
C SER A 65 -4.82 -2.51 -2.99
N LEU A 66 -5.43 -1.59 -2.23
CA LEU A 66 -5.57 -1.70 -0.79
C LEU A 66 -6.55 -2.84 -0.47
N GLY A 67 -6.02 -4.05 -0.31
CA GLY A 67 -6.81 -5.21 0.09
C GLY A 67 -7.39 -5.04 1.49
N ASP A 68 -8.53 -5.69 1.74
CA ASP A 68 -9.13 -5.74 3.06
C ASP A 68 -8.32 -6.66 3.99
N LEU A 69 -8.10 -6.22 5.22
CA LEU A 69 -7.57 -7.09 6.26
C LEU A 69 -8.62 -8.16 6.57
N TYR A 70 -8.35 -9.40 6.19
CA TYR A 70 -9.18 -10.53 6.61
C TYR A 70 -9.08 -10.69 8.13
N VAL A 71 -10.16 -10.36 8.83
CA VAL A 71 -10.34 -10.74 10.23
C VAL A 71 -11.00 -12.11 10.21
N ALA A 72 -10.37 -13.10 10.83
CA ALA A 72 -10.98 -14.40 11.05
C ALA A 72 -12.29 -14.20 11.82
N CYS A 73 -13.42 -14.41 11.16
CA CYS A 73 -14.71 -14.45 11.84
C CYS A 73 -14.76 -15.71 12.70
N ASP A 74 -15.24 -15.58 13.93
CA ASP A 74 -15.65 -16.75 14.72
C ASP A 74 -16.68 -17.55 13.90
N LEU A 75 -16.47 -18.86 13.78
CA LEU A 75 -17.43 -19.73 13.09
C LEU A 75 -18.82 -19.55 13.73
N PRO A 76 -19.90 -19.44 12.94
CA PRO A 76 -21.24 -19.53 13.50
C PRO A 76 -21.35 -20.85 14.27
N GLU A 77 -21.94 -20.80 15.47
CA GLU A 77 -22.11 -21.99 16.31
C GLU A 77 -22.71 -23.13 15.47
N PRO A 78 -22.17 -24.36 15.57
CA PRO A 78 -22.69 -25.48 14.82
C PRO A 78 -24.19 -25.63 15.10
N PRO A 79 -25.02 -25.86 14.07
CA PRO A 79 -26.47 -25.96 14.24
C PRO A 79 -26.77 -26.98 15.33
N ARG A 80 -27.54 -26.57 16.35
CA ARG A 80 -27.88 -27.41 17.51
C ARG A 80 -28.40 -28.76 17.01
N ASN A 81 -27.62 -29.80 17.32
CA ASN A 81 -27.86 -31.19 16.92
C ASN A 81 -29.30 -31.61 17.26
N ASN A 82 -30.17 -31.57 16.26
CA ASN A 82 -31.32 -32.46 16.18
C ASN A 82 -31.28 -33.13 14.80
N SER A 83 -31.10 -34.45 14.84
CA SER A 83 -31.38 -35.42 13.77
C SER A 83 -30.35 -35.67 12.64
N PHE A 84 -29.59 -36.76 12.83
CA PHE A 84 -29.41 -37.90 11.90
C PHE A 84 -28.66 -37.80 10.55
N LEU A 85 -28.01 -36.69 10.17
CA LEU A 85 -27.14 -36.71 8.98
C LEU A 85 -25.66 -36.56 9.35
N LYS A 86 -25.06 -37.68 9.73
CA LYS A 86 -23.61 -37.89 9.70
C LYS A 86 -23.15 -37.96 8.23
N VAL A 87 -23.20 -36.83 7.52
CA VAL A 87 -22.42 -36.64 6.30
C VAL A 87 -21.11 -36.01 6.73
N SER A 88 -20.04 -36.79 6.66
CA SER A 88 -18.68 -36.32 6.83
C SER A 88 -18.39 -35.22 5.80
N VAL A 89 -18.58 -33.96 6.17
CA VAL A 89 -18.02 -32.83 5.43
C VAL A 89 -16.58 -32.67 5.89
N ASN A 90 -15.70 -33.44 5.25
CA ASN A 90 -14.30 -33.11 5.15
C ASN A 90 -14.20 -31.94 4.15
N PHE A 91 -14.09 -30.71 4.64
CA PHE A 91 -13.55 -29.62 3.83
C PHE A 91 -12.11 -29.40 4.26
N ASN A 92 -11.23 -30.16 3.61
CA ASN A 92 -9.83 -29.79 3.49
C ASN A 92 -9.73 -28.74 2.36
N PHE A 93 -9.01 -27.66 2.67
CA PHE A 93 -8.50 -26.60 1.81
C PHE A 93 -9.51 -25.84 0.93
N CYS A 94 -9.70 -24.57 1.30
CA CYS A 94 -10.11 -23.51 0.40
C CYS A 94 -8.88 -23.11 -0.42
N GLY A 95 -8.95 -23.28 -1.74
CA GLY A 95 -7.96 -22.86 -2.74
C GLY A 95 -8.68 -22.22 -3.92
#